data_AF-A0A085BNX0-F1
#
_entry.id   AF-A0A085BNX0-F1
#
_cell.length_a   1.000
_cell.length_b   1.000
_cell.length_c   1.000
_cell.angle_alpha   90.00
_cell.angle_beta   90.00
_cell.angle_gamma   90.00
#
_symmetry.space_group_name_H-M   'P 1'
#
loop_
_entity.id
_entity.type
_entity.pdbx_description
1 polymer ?
#
loop_
_entity_poly.entity_id
_entity_poly.type
_entity_poly.pdbx_seq_one_letter_code
_entity_poly.pdbx_strand_id
1 'polypeptide(L)'
;MTLPSNSVNQYLLKKTMKKLILLFGVLLSIFAYSQSEEKNAIEEKAYFPKGNQVFRTMISKNIRTDKIVSNGNQNIHCELTFVIDREGNITDVKAFGDNKEFNDEAVNAISQIKEKWIPGKINGVAVRSRYKVPLDMKFENDTQPTYFRSNEGFIQGVKEKISFKKIKEKENMFCEISFVVETNGKISNINVTGDNESLNKEVIRAVSKIKGRWNPAIINGAVVSQVFKLPLEINVIR
;
A
#
# COMPACT_ATOMS: atom_id res chain seq x y z
N MET A 1 6.60 -10.69 -101.54
CA MET A 1 7.62 -11.62 -102.05
C MET A 1 8.73 -11.73 -101.02
N THR A 2 9.29 -12.92 -100.90
CA THR A 2 10.09 -13.50 -99.82
C THR A 2 11.42 -12.80 -99.49
N LEU A 3 11.78 -12.89 -98.20
CA LEU A 3 13.09 -12.73 -97.52
C LEU A 3 14.28 -13.35 -98.31
N PRO A 4 15.59 -13.06 -98.04
CA PRO A 4 16.26 -13.06 -96.72
C PRO A 4 17.48 -12.08 -96.66
N SER A 5 18.48 -12.06 -95.77
CA SER A 5 19.07 -12.97 -94.78
C SER A 5 19.99 -12.15 -93.86
N ASN A 6 20.01 -12.41 -92.56
CA ASN A 6 21.29 -12.46 -91.81
C ASN A 6 21.09 -13.14 -90.45
N SER A 7 20.83 -14.44 -90.55
CA SER A 7 20.81 -15.44 -89.47
C SER A 7 22.20 -15.79 -88.92
N VAL A 8 23.20 -14.92 -89.08
CA VAL A 8 24.57 -15.12 -88.57
C VAL A 8 24.76 -14.53 -87.16
N ASN A 9 23.89 -13.60 -86.71
CA ASN A 9 23.85 -13.11 -85.32
C ASN A 9 23.03 -14.01 -84.36
N GLN A 10 22.90 -15.29 -84.71
CA GLN A 10 22.84 -16.33 -83.68
C GLN A 10 24.16 -16.34 -82.88
N TYR A 11 24.15 -17.09 -81.79
CA TYR A 11 25.33 -17.71 -81.17
C TYR A 11 26.07 -16.98 -80.05
N LEU A 12 26.42 -15.69 -80.13
CA LEU A 12 27.24 -15.06 -79.06
C LEU A 12 26.44 -14.60 -77.82
N LEU A 13 25.17 -14.23 -77.97
CA LEU A 13 24.32 -13.82 -76.83
C LEU A 13 23.74 -14.99 -76.00
N LYS A 14 23.93 -16.24 -76.43
CA LYS A 14 23.36 -17.44 -75.77
C LYS A 14 24.33 -18.22 -74.88
N LYS A 15 25.60 -17.81 -74.70
CA LYS A 15 26.62 -18.66 -74.02
C LYS A 15 27.10 -18.21 -72.63
N THR A 16 26.70 -17.06 -72.07
CA THR A 16 27.22 -16.59 -70.77
C THR A 16 26.20 -16.30 -69.66
N MET A 17 24.90 -16.47 -69.87
CA MET A 17 23.90 -16.34 -68.80
C MET A 17 23.23 -17.68 -68.48
N LYS A 18 24.07 -18.66 -68.09
CA LYS A 18 23.65 -19.80 -67.28
C LYS A 18 23.79 -19.39 -65.82
N LYS A 19 22.73 -19.63 -65.03
CA LYS A 19 22.62 -19.75 -63.56
C LYS A 19 21.79 -18.64 -62.90
N LEU A 20 20.88 -19.08 -62.01
CA LEU A 20 19.87 -18.33 -61.23
C LEU A 20 18.73 -17.79 -62.10
N ILE A 21 17.53 -18.37 -62.12
CA ILE A 21 16.65 -18.61 -60.97
C ILE A 21 15.94 -19.96 -61.14
N LEU A 22 16.26 -20.89 -60.23
CA LEU A 22 15.58 -22.17 -60.05
C LEU A 22 14.25 -21.96 -59.34
N LEU A 23 13.26 -22.75 -59.74
CA LEU A 23 12.13 -23.27 -58.96
C LEU A 23 11.98 -22.71 -57.54
N PHE A 24 10.96 -21.88 -57.31
CA PHE A 24 10.30 -21.79 -56.01
C PHE A 24 8.78 -21.60 -56.21
N GLY A 25 8.22 -22.44 -57.07
CA GLY A 25 6.81 -22.74 -57.06
C GLY A 25 6.57 -23.96 -56.18
N VAL A 26 5.59 -23.87 -55.29
CA VAL A 26 5.02 -24.96 -54.46
C VAL A 26 5.79 -25.31 -53.19
N LEU A 27 5.70 -24.42 -52.20
CA LEU A 27 5.67 -24.81 -50.78
C LEU A 27 4.66 -23.88 -50.06
N LEU A 28 3.42 -23.92 -50.55
CA LEU A 28 2.27 -23.15 -50.06
C LEU A 28 1.30 -24.02 -49.24
N SER A 29 1.77 -25.18 -48.76
CA SER A 29 1.00 -26.08 -47.92
C SER A 29 1.69 -26.20 -46.55
N ILE A 30 0.94 -25.93 -45.49
CA ILE A 30 1.30 -26.10 -44.07
C ILE A 30 2.16 -24.97 -43.48
N PHE A 31 1.78 -23.72 -43.70
CA PHE A 31 1.48 -22.90 -42.53
C PHE A 31 -0.02 -22.83 -42.44
N ALA A 32 -0.63 -23.94 -41.98
CA ALA A 32 -1.92 -23.83 -41.33
C ALA A 32 -1.69 -22.83 -40.20
N TYR A 33 -2.13 -21.60 -40.41
CA TYR A 33 -2.32 -20.65 -39.34
C TYR A 33 -3.16 -21.39 -38.30
N SER A 34 -2.53 -21.83 -37.23
CA SER A 34 -3.20 -22.04 -35.96
C SER A 34 -3.56 -20.65 -35.41
N GLN A 35 -4.36 -19.88 -36.15
CA GLN A 35 -5.22 -18.90 -35.53
C GLN A 35 -6.35 -19.73 -34.94
N SER A 36 -6.24 -20.02 -33.64
CA SER A 36 -7.43 -20.30 -32.85
C SER A 36 -8.40 -19.15 -33.12
N GLU A 37 -9.59 -19.44 -33.65
CA GLU A 37 -10.69 -18.47 -33.63
C GLU A 37 -10.86 -18.03 -32.17
N GLU A 38 -10.36 -16.84 -31.85
CA GLU A 38 -10.78 -16.13 -30.65
C GLU A 38 -12.25 -15.78 -30.90
N LYS A 39 -13.16 -16.68 -30.53
CA LYS A 39 -14.57 -16.32 -30.39
C LYS A 39 -14.59 -15.17 -29.40
N ASN A 40 -14.74 -13.94 -29.92
CA ASN A 40 -14.81 -12.70 -29.15
C ASN A 40 -15.80 -12.91 -28.01
N ALA A 41 -15.27 -13.18 -26.81
CA ALA A 41 -16.11 -13.46 -25.67
C ALA A 41 -16.79 -12.15 -25.27
N ILE A 42 -18.11 -12.17 -25.13
CA ILE A 42 -18.83 -11.00 -24.63
C ILE A 42 -18.60 -10.95 -23.12
N GLU A 43 -17.73 -10.04 -22.70
CA GLU A 43 -17.39 -9.81 -21.29
C GLU A 43 -18.21 -8.66 -20.71
N GLU A 44 -18.95 -8.95 -19.64
CA GLU A 44 -19.60 -7.96 -18.79
C GLU A 44 -18.83 -7.89 -17.46
N LYS A 45 -18.38 -6.70 -17.06
CA LYS A 45 -17.68 -6.51 -15.77
C LYS A 45 -18.68 -6.53 -14.61
N ALA A 46 -18.24 -7.04 -13.46
CA ALA A 46 -19.03 -6.92 -12.25
C ALA A 46 -19.21 -5.44 -11.87
N TYR A 47 -20.32 -5.09 -11.24
CA TYR A 47 -20.55 -3.73 -10.77
C TYR A 47 -21.41 -3.69 -9.53
N PHE A 48 -21.18 -2.67 -8.69
CA PHE A 48 -22.04 -2.39 -7.57
C PHE A 48 -23.30 -1.67 -8.05
N PRO A 49 -24.52 -2.14 -7.74
CA PRO A 49 -25.76 -1.57 -8.28
C PRO A 49 -25.95 -0.07 -7.98
N LYS A 50 -25.42 0.41 -6.86
CA LYS A 50 -25.49 1.82 -6.46
C LYS A 50 -24.31 2.66 -6.99
N GLY A 51 -23.42 2.07 -7.79
CA GLY A 51 -22.23 2.71 -8.34
C GLY A 51 -21.00 2.63 -7.42
N ASN A 52 -19.82 2.63 -8.03
CA ASN A 52 -18.54 2.43 -7.33
C ASN A 52 -18.22 3.55 -6.32
N GLN A 53 -18.67 4.78 -6.57
CA GLN A 53 -18.45 5.90 -5.64
C GLN A 53 -19.24 5.73 -4.34
N VAL A 54 -20.49 5.24 -4.44
CA VAL A 54 -21.30 4.92 -3.27
C VAL A 54 -20.67 3.79 -2.48
N PHE A 55 -20.19 2.75 -3.16
CA PHE A 55 -19.47 1.65 -2.52
C PHE A 55 -18.25 2.14 -1.71
N ARG A 56 -17.39 2.98 -2.31
CA ARG A 56 -16.25 3.60 -1.61
C ARG A 56 -16.69 4.41 -0.39
N THR A 57 -17.74 5.21 -0.54
CA THR A 57 -18.29 6.02 0.56
C THR A 57 -18.82 5.15 1.70
N MET A 58 -19.47 4.02 1.40
CA MET A 58 -19.93 3.06 2.41
C MET A 58 -18.76 2.45 3.17
N ILE A 59 -17.68 2.07 2.48
CA ILE A 59 -16.46 1.59 3.14
C ILE A 59 -15.94 2.69 4.09
N SER A 60 -15.71 3.90 3.58
CA SER A 60 -15.17 5.01 4.39
C SER A 60 -16.02 5.31 5.63
N LYS A 61 -17.35 5.29 5.52
CA LYS A 61 -18.26 5.53 6.65
C LYS A 61 -18.20 4.43 7.72
N ASN A 62 -17.84 3.21 7.34
CA ASN A 62 -17.74 2.08 8.26
C ASN A 62 -16.38 1.97 8.94
N ILE A 63 -15.40 2.82 8.57
CA ILE A 63 -14.07 2.85 9.20
C ILE A 63 -14.15 3.58 10.53
N ARG A 64 -13.80 2.88 11.61
CA ARG A 64 -13.67 3.44 12.96
C ARG A 64 -12.28 4.02 13.16
N THR A 65 -12.16 5.32 13.00
CA THR A 65 -10.88 6.04 13.13
C THR A 65 -10.30 5.97 14.54
N ASP A 66 -11.12 5.79 15.58
CA ASP A 66 -10.67 5.61 16.98
C ASP A 66 -9.91 4.30 17.21
N LYS A 67 -10.00 3.35 16.26
CA LYS A 67 -9.24 2.08 16.27
C LYS A 67 -7.90 2.17 15.56
N ILE A 68 -7.62 3.30 14.91
CA ILE A 68 -6.41 3.50 14.11
C ILE A 68 -5.48 4.43 14.87
N VAL A 69 -4.27 3.96 15.14
CA VAL A 69 -3.22 4.79 15.73
C VAL A 69 -2.42 5.43 14.60
N SER A 70 -2.35 6.77 14.58
CA SER A 70 -1.48 7.48 13.63
C SER A 70 -0.01 7.30 14.04
N ASN A 71 0.85 6.92 13.10
CA ASN A 71 2.30 6.84 13.34
C ASN A 71 3.00 8.21 13.26
N GLY A 72 2.23 9.31 13.23
CA GLY A 72 2.74 10.66 12.95
C GLY A 72 2.75 11.02 11.45
N ASN A 73 2.55 10.02 10.57
CA ASN A 73 2.38 10.26 9.14
C ASN A 73 1.06 10.98 8.88
N GLN A 74 1.11 12.03 8.06
CA GLN A 74 -0.07 12.79 7.64
C GLN A 74 -0.97 11.98 6.70
N ASN A 75 -0.44 10.99 6.00
CA ASN A 75 -1.22 10.15 5.09
C ASN A 75 -0.85 8.69 5.34
N ILE A 76 -1.85 7.83 5.43
CA ILE A 76 -1.68 6.38 5.44
C ILE A 76 -2.48 5.77 4.28
N HIS A 77 -1.96 4.69 3.71
CA HIS A 77 -2.53 4.07 2.52
C HIS A 77 -2.87 2.60 2.78
N CYS A 78 -4.00 2.16 2.23
CA CYS A 78 -4.44 0.78 2.24
C CYS A 78 -4.93 0.37 0.84
N GLU A 79 -4.36 -0.69 0.29
CA GLU A 79 -4.86 -1.37 -0.89
C GLU A 79 -5.79 -2.52 -0.46
N LEU A 80 -7.10 -2.31 -0.61
CA LEU A 80 -8.11 -3.33 -0.33
C LEU A 80 -8.37 -4.17 -1.58
N THR A 81 -8.28 -5.48 -1.45
CA THR A 81 -8.55 -6.45 -2.52
C THR A 81 -9.64 -7.42 -2.09
N PHE A 82 -10.48 -7.82 -3.03
CA PHE A 82 -11.56 -8.78 -2.79
C PHE A 82 -12.01 -9.44 -4.10
N VAL A 83 -12.82 -10.49 -3.98
CA VAL A 83 -13.42 -11.21 -5.09
C VAL A 83 -14.93 -11.13 -5.01
N ILE A 84 -15.56 -10.72 -6.10
CA ILE A 84 -17.00 -10.90 -6.31
C ILE A 84 -17.21 -12.32 -6.83
N ASP A 85 -17.99 -13.12 -6.09
CA ASP A 85 -18.36 -14.47 -6.53
C ASP A 85 -19.48 -14.45 -7.59
N ARG A 86 -19.92 -15.64 -8.02
CA ARG A 86 -20.92 -15.77 -9.10
C ARG A 86 -22.33 -15.39 -8.63
N GLU A 87 -22.53 -15.28 -7.32
CA GLU A 87 -23.76 -14.96 -6.63
C GLU A 87 -23.79 -13.49 -6.16
N GLY A 88 -22.76 -12.72 -6.50
CA GLY A 88 -22.64 -11.30 -6.19
C GLY A 88 -22.13 -10.98 -4.78
N ASN A 89 -21.64 -11.96 -4.03
CA ASN A 89 -21.10 -11.73 -2.69
C ASN A 89 -19.62 -11.34 -2.74
N ILE A 90 -19.21 -10.54 -1.76
CA ILE A 90 -17.80 -10.17 -1.54
C ILE A 90 -17.12 -11.28 -0.73
N THR A 91 -16.01 -11.79 -1.24
CA THR A 91 -15.21 -12.89 -0.65
C THR A 91 -13.71 -12.60 -0.79
N ASP A 92 -12.84 -13.41 -0.16
CA ASP A 92 -11.36 -13.29 -0.26
C ASP A 92 -10.86 -11.86 0.00
N VAL A 93 -11.41 -11.20 1.02
CA VAL A 93 -11.06 -9.82 1.38
C VAL A 93 -9.69 -9.78 2.04
N LYS A 94 -8.81 -8.94 1.51
CA LYS A 94 -7.46 -8.70 2.04
C LYS A 94 -7.10 -7.23 1.92
N ALA A 95 -6.38 -6.69 2.89
CA ALA A 95 -5.91 -5.31 2.89
C ALA A 95 -4.40 -5.27 3.13
N PHE A 96 -3.71 -4.37 2.43
CA PHE A 96 -2.27 -4.22 2.52
C PHE A 96 -1.89 -2.74 2.54
N GLY A 97 -0.96 -2.36 3.42
CA GLY A 97 -0.64 -0.96 3.67
C GLY A 97 0.39 -0.82 4.78
N ASP A 98 0.85 0.41 5.00
CA ASP A 98 1.87 0.77 5.99
C ASP A 98 1.34 0.80 7.43
N ASN A 99 0.03 0.93 7.61
CA ASN A 99 -0.63 0.93 8.91
C ASN A 99 -1.52 -0.32 9.07
N LYS A 100 -1.13 -1.22 9.97
CA LYS A 100 -1.82 -2.50 10.18
C LYS A 100 -3.24 -2.30 10.70
N GLU A 101 -3.45 -1.38 11.63
CA GLU A 101 -4.76 -1.08 12.21
C GLU A 101 -5.73 -0.58 11.13
N PHE A 102 -5.26 0.26 10.20
CA PHE A 102 -6.06 0.73 9.08
C PHE A 102 -6.39 -0.39 8.09
N ASN A 103 -5.43 -1.29 7.80
CA ASN A 103 -5.69 -2.47 6.97
C ASN A 103 -6.76 -3.38 7.58
N ASP A 104 -6.64 -3.69 8.88
CA ASP A 104 -7.60 -4.52 9.61
C ASP A 104 -8.99 -3.86 9.63
N GLU A 105 -9.05 -2.54 9.85
CA GLU A 105 -10.31 -1.81 9.86
C GLU A 105 -10.93 -1.67 8.47
N ALA A 106 -10.13 -1.60 7.39
CA ALA A 106 -10.64 -1.65 6.02
C ALA A 106 -11.33 -2.99 5.70
N VAL A 107 -10.77 -4.11 6.16
CA VAL A 107 -11.38 -5.45 6.07
C VAL A 107 -12.69 -5.50 6.87
N ASN A 108 -12.69 -4.95 8.08
CA ASN A 108 -13.91 -4.87 8.89
C ASN A 108 -14.98 -3.98 8.22
N ALA A 109 -14.61 -2.83 7.66
CA ALA A 109 -15.51 -1.86 7.08
C ALA A 109 -16.27 -2.40 5.85
N ILE A 110 -15.57 -3.09 4.94
CA ILE A 110 -16.21 -3.73 3.78
C ILE A 110 -17.11 -4.90 4.19
N SER A 111 -16.76 -5.65 5.25
CA SER A 111 -17.58 -6.79 5.72
C SER A 111 -18.98 -6.38 6.23
N GLN A 112 -19.14 -5.09 6.57
CA GLN A 112 -20.41 -4.52 7.02
C GLN A 112 -21.37 -4.21 5.86
N ILE A 113 -20.87 -4.15 4.60
CA ILE A 113 -21.70 -3.91 3.42
C ILE A 113 -22.41 -5.21 3.04
N LYS A 114 -23.75 -5.21 3.06
CA LYS A 114 -24.57 -6.41 2.80
C LYS A 114 -25.18 -6.42 1.40
N GLU A 115 -25.18 -5.29 0.71
CA GLU A 115 -25.65 -5.18 -0.65
C GLU A 115 -24.79 -6.01 -1.61
N LYS A 116 -25.47 -6.85 -2.40
CA LYS A 116 -24.83 -7.69 -3.39
C LYS A 116 -24.39 -6.89 -4.62
N TRP A 117 -23.25 -7.31 -5.17
CA TRP A 117 -22.79 -6.89 -6.48
C TRP A 117 -23.52 -7.66 -7.58
N ILE A 118 -23.57 -7.08 -8.78
CA ILE A 118 -23.93 -7.83 -9.97
C ILE A 118 -22.64 -8.48 -10.50
N PRO A 119 -22.59 -9.81 -10.59
CA PRO A 119 -21.36 -10.53 -10.99
C PRO A 119 -21.01 -10.23 -12.44
N GLY A 120 -19.72 -10.34 -12.76
CA GLY A 120 -19.26 -10.27 -14.14
C GLY A 120 -19.73 -11.50 -14.91
N LYS A 121 -19.83 -11.39 -16.23
CA LYS A 121 -20.22 -12.49 -17.11
C LYS A 121 -19.27 -12.62 -18.28
N ILE A 122 -19.06 -13.85 -18.72
CA ILE A 122 -18.41 -14.18 -19.99
C ILE A 122 -19.37 -15.04 -20.76
N ASN A 123 -19.79 -14.59 -21.95
CA ASN A 123 -20.80 -15.28 -22.76
C ASN A 123 -22.10 -15.56 -21.99
N GLY A 124 -22.54 -14.60 -21.18
CA GLY A 124 -23.75 -14.70 -20.35
C GLY A 124 -23.61 -15.55 -19.08
N VAL A 125 -22.48 -16.23 -18.87
CA VAL A 125 -22.23 -17.07 -17.70
C VAL A 125 -21.51 -16.26 -16.61
N ALA A 126 -22.04 -16.27 -15.38
CA ALA A 126 -21.45 -15.56 -14.26
C ALA A 126 -20.04 -16.09 -13.92
N VAL A 127 -19.09 -15.18 -13.73
CA VAL A 127 -17.69 -15.47 -13.40
C VAL A 127 -17.25 -14.71 -12.15
N ARG A 128 -16.24 -15.25 -11.46
CA ARG A 128 -15.62 -14.57 -10.32
C ARG A 128 -14.78 -13.40 -10.83
N SER A 129 -14.86 -12.25 -10.17
CA SER A 129 -14.12 -11.05 -10.56
C SER A 129 -13.32 -10.51 -9.39
N ARG A 130 -12.01 -10.27 -9.57
CA ARG A 130 -11.14 -9.68 -8.55
C ARG A 130 -11.13 -8.17 -8.67
N TYR A 131 -11.29 -7.48 -7.55
CA TYR A 131 -11.25 -6.02 -7.45
C TYR A 131 -10.15 -5.56 -6.52
N LYS A 132 -9.72 -4.32 -6.79
CA LYS A 132 -8.76 -3.57 -6.00
C LYS A 132 -9.32 -2.17 -5.78
N VAL A 133 -9.30 -1.71 -4.54
CA VAL A 133 -9.77 -0.40 -4.12
C VAL A 133 -8.66 0.25 -3.30
N PRO A 134 -7.97 1.27 -3.83
CA PRO A 134 -7.07 2.09 -3.02
C PRO A 134 -7.92 2.93 -2.07
N LEU A 135 -7.51 2.94 -0.80
CA LEU A 135 -8.05 3.75 0.29
C LEU A 135 -6.92 4.60 0.87
N ASP A 136 -7.14 5.90 0.91
CA ASP A 136 -6.23 6.85 1.53
C ASP A 136 -6.92 7.50 2.72
N MET A 137 -6.22 7.57 3.85
CA MET A 137 -6.66 8.37 4.99
C MET A 137 -5.65 9.48 5.22
N LYS A 138 -6.14 10.71 5.17
CA LYS A 138 -5.36 11.89 5.49
C LYS A 138 -5.66 12.33 6.92
N PHE A 139 -4.61 12.38 7.71
CA PHE A 139 -4.57 13.01 8.99
C PHE A 139 -4.12 14.46 8.82
N GLU A 140 -5.06 15.39 8.62
CA GLU A 140 -4.75 16.82 8.73
C GLU A 140 -4.61 17.15 10.22
N ASN A 141 -3.37 17.35 10.66
CA ASN A 141 -3.08 17.60 12.06
C ASN A 141 -3.57 19.01 12.43
N ASP A 142 -4.69 19.09 13.15
CA ASP A 142 -5.11 20.33 13.78
C ASP A 142 -4.22 20.63 14.99
N THR A 143 -3.93 19.59 15.79
CA THR A 143 -3.01 19.69 16.93
C THR A 143 -2.24 18.39 17.14
N GLN A 144 -0.93 18.48 17.37
CA GLN A 144 -0.11 17.35 17.83
C GLN A 144 -0.31 17.09 19.33
N PRO A 145 -0.01 15.87 19.83
CA PRO A 145 -0.03 15.58 21.24
C PRO A 145 0.90 16.50 22.01
N THR A 146 0.42 17.05 23.13
CA THR A 146 1.22 17.92 24.01
C THR A 146 1.08 17.49 25.45
N TYR A 147 2.19 17.45 26.18
CA TYR A 147 2.12 17.21 27.63
C TYR A 147 1.62 18.46 28.36
N PHE A 148 0.77 18.27 29.38
CA PHE A 148 0.30 19.36 30.22
C PHE A 148 1.49 20.16 30.79
N ARG A 149 1.54 21.47 30.49
CA ARG A 149 2.66 22.44 30.64
C ARG A 149 3.56 22.56 29.39
N SER A 150 4.41 21.58 29.10
CA SER A 150 5.24 21.54 27.88
C SER A 150 5.91 20.17 27.71
N ASN A 151 6.33 19.84 26.49
CA ASN A 151 7.14 18.64 26.22
C ASN A 151 8.48 18.67 26.97
N GLU A 152 9.05 19.87 27.18
CA GLU A 152 10.24 20.06 28.02
C GLU A 152 9.97 19.66 29.47
N GLY A 153 8.81 20.04 30.03
CA GLY A 153 8.42 19.65 31.39
C GLY A 153 8.29 18.14 31.55
N PHE A 154 7.80 17.44 30.52
CA PHE A 154 7.79 15.98 30.49
C PHE A 154 9.21 15.41 30.52
N ILE A 155 10.09 15.88 29.63
CA ILE A 155 11.50 15.45 29.58
C ILE A 155 12.21 15.70 30.90
N GLN A 156 12.00 16.85 31.51
CA GLN A 156 12.59 17.19 32.79
C GLN A 156 12.10 16.26 33.90
N GLY A 157 10.79 16.00 33.96
CA GLY A 157 10.22 15.03 34.90
C GLY A 157 10.77 13.61 34.70
N VAL A 158 11.04 13.21 33.45
CA VAL A 158 11.71 11.94 33.14
C VAL A 158 13.13 11.95 33.69
N LYS A 159 13.93 12.98 33.40
CA LYS A 159 15.32 13.13 33.90
C LYS A 159 15.41 13.04 35.41
N GLU A 160 14.51 13.71 36.14
CA GLU A 160 14.44 13.67 37.61
C GLU A 160 14.15 12.27 38.18
N LYS A 161 13.51 11.40 37.40
CA LYS A 161 13.17 10.03 37.82
C LYS A 161 14.21 9.00 37.42
N ILE A 162 15.24 9.35 36.65
CA ILE A 162 16.31 8.43 36.23
C ILE A 162 17.24 8.16 37.42
N SER A 163 17.47 6.88 37.70
CA SER A 163 18.44 6.42 38.70
C SER A 163 19.81 6.20 38.04
N PHE A 164 20.60 7.27 37.91
CA PHE A 164 21.92 7.25 37.25
C PHE A 164 22.90 6.17 37.76
N LYS A 165 22.78 5.73 39.02
CA LYS A 165 23.57 4.62 39.57
C LYS A 165 23.36 3.27 38.87
N LYS A 166 22.27 3.12 38.11
CA LYS A 166 21.93 1.89 37.36
C LYS A 166 22.43 1.91 35.92
N ILE A 167 22.95 3.05 35.47
CA ILE A 167 23.41 3.24 34.10
C ILE A 167 24.88 2.80 34.04
N LYS A 168 25.16 1.88 33.12
CA LYS A 168 26.51 1.47 32.73
C LYS A 168 26.96 2.46 31.67
N GLU A 169 28.14 3.05 31.84
CA GLU A 169 28.67 4.18 31.05
C GLU A 169 28.10 5.54 31.44
N LYS A 170 29.00 6.52 31.54
CA LYS A 170 28.71 7.90 31.97
C LYS A 170 29.36 8.88 31.01
N GLU A 171 29.18 8.61 29.73
CA GLU A 171 29.46 9.57 28.67
C GLU A 171 28.16 10.31 28.30
N ASN A 172 28.24 11.22 27.34
CA ASN A 172 27.04 11.84 26.81
C ASN A 172 26.19 10.76 26.13
N MET A 173 24.93 10.67 26.52
CA MET A 173 24.02 9.64 26.06
C MET A 173 22.81 10.27 25.38
N PHE A 174 22.36 9.62 24.32
CA PHE A 174 21.18 10.01 23.55
C PHE A 174 20.24 8.81 23.42
N CYS A 175 18.94 9.06 23.57
CA CYS A 175 17.91 8.10 23.22
C CYS A 175 16.65 8.80 22.67
N GLU A 176 15.87 8.10 21.84
CA GLU A 176 14.54 8.50 21.40
C GLU A 176 13.49 7.75 22.23
N ILE A 177 12.63 8.50 22.91
CA ILE A 177 11.46 7.98 23.60
C ILE A 177 10.30 7.98 22.61
N SER A 178 9.57 6.87 22.49
CA SER A 178 8.30 6.83 21.78
C SER A 178 7.20 6.18 22.61
N PHE A 179 5.97 6.65 22.44
CA PHE A 179 4.78 6.10 23.09
C PHE A 179 3.53 6.51 22.31
N VAL A 180 2.44 5.78 22.49
CA VAL A 180 1.13 6.17 21.96
C VAL A 180 0.45 7.10 22.96
N VAL A 181 0.05 8.29 22.52
CA VAL A 181 -0.89 9.13 23.26
C VAL A 181 -2.30 8.71 22.88
N GLU A 182 -3.03 8.16 23.84
CA GLU A 182 -4.39 7.69 23.64
C GLU A 182 -5.40 8.85 23.59
N THR A 183 -6.58 8.60 23.01
CA THR A 183 -7.70 9.57 22.97
C THR A 183 -8.15 10.09 24.34
N ASN A 184 -7.83 9.38 25.43
CA ASN A 184 -8.12 9.78 26.81
C ASN A 184 -6.97 10.51 27.53
N GLY A 185 -5.87 10.78 26.80
CA GLY A 185 -4.68 11.47 27.28
C GLY A 185 -3.72 10.62 28.11
N LYS A 186 -3.96 9.30 28.24
CA LYS A 186 -2.97 8.37 28.81
C LYS A 186 -1.93 8.02 27.75
N ILE A 187 -0.76 7.59 28.20
CA ILE A 187 0.27 7.03 27.33
C ILE A 187 0.29 5.50 27.44
N SER A 188 0.56 4.83 26.32
CA SER A 188 0.73 3.39 26.22
C SER A 188 1.93 3.07 25.31
N ASN A 189 2.27 1.78 25.17
CA ASN A 189 3.30 1.29 24.25
C ASN A 189 4.64 2.06 24.32
N ILE A 190 5.10 2.34 25.55
CA ILE A 190 6.34 3.07 25.77
C ILE A 190 7.52 2.23 25.27
N ASN A 191 8.32 2.82 24.39
CA ASN A 191 9.55 2.26 23.87
C ASN A 191 10.67 3.32 23.94
N VAL A 192 11.91 2.87 24.06
CA VAL A 192 13.08 3.75 24.06
C VAL A 192 14.17 3.09 23.23
N THR A 193 14.68 3.83 22.24
CA THR A 193 15.78 3.40 21.37
C THR A 193 17.00 4.29 21.58
N GLY A 194 18.19 3.71 21.54
CA GLY A 194 19.46 4.40 21.77
C GLY A 194 20.56 3.40 22.07
N ASP A 195 21.81 3.83 22.01
CA ASP A 195 22.97 2.92 22.09
C ASP A 195 23.19 2.36 23.50
N ASN A 196 22.73 3.07 24.53
CA ASN A 196 22.89 2.66 25.92
C ASN A 196 21.66 1.89 26.43
N GLU A 197 21.72 0.55 26.42
CA GLU A 197 20.62 -0.31 26.84
C GLU A 197 20.19 -0.09 28.31
N SER A 198 21.17 0.19 29.19
CA SER A 198 20.90 0.42 30.61
C SER A 198 20.14 1.72 30.85
N LEU A 199 20.46 2.76 30.09
CA LEU A 199 19.69 4.00 30.04
C LEU A 199 18.29 3.75 29.49
N ASN A 200 18.16 3.07 28.35
CA ASN A 200 16.86 2.82 27.72
C ASN A 200 15.88 2.15 28.69
N LYS A 201 16.31 1.10 29.40
CA LYS A 201 15.51 0.41 30.43
C LYS A 201 15.12 1.35 31.57
N GLU A 202 16.04 2.20 32.01
CA GLU A 202 15.79 3.14 33.11
C GLU A 202 14.85 4.28 32.69
N VAL A 203 14.92 4.75 31.45
CA VAL A 203 14.01 5.74 30.87
C VAL A 203 12.61 5.18 30.74
N ILE A 204 12.43 3.94 30.25
CA ILE A 204 11.12 3.27 30.23
C ILE A 204 10.49 3.26 31.63
N ARG A 205 11.27 2.90 32.65
CA ARG A 205 10.84 2.90 34.06
C ARG A 205 10.57 4.31 34.61
N ALA A 206 11.27 5.32 34.13
CA ALA A 206 11.06 6.72 34.54
C ALA A 206 9.77 7.26 33.94
N VAL A 207 9.56 7.07 32.63
CA VAL A 207 8.36 7.45 31.88
C VAL A 207 7.11 6.83 32.49
N SER A 208 7.13 5.54 32.83
CA SER A 208 5.97 4.86 33.44
C SER A 208 5.57 5.40 34.82
N LYS A 209 6.45 6.17 35.48
CA LYS A 209 6.18 6.84 36.76
C LYS A 209 5.77 8.31 36.63
N ILE A 210 5.79 8.86 35.41
CA ILE A 210 5.32 10.22 35.19
C ILE A 210 3.79 10.23 35.38
N LYS A 211 3.35 11.04 36.34
CA LYS A 211 1.92 11.32 36.54
C LYS A 211 1.54 12.51 35.68
N GLY A 212 0.34 12.50 35.14
CA GLY A 212 -0.17 13.58 34.29
C GLY A 212 -0.94 13.03 33.12
N ARG A 213 -1.57 13.93 32.37
CA ARG A 213 -2.27 13.60 31.13
C ARG A 213 -1.65 14.39 29.99
N TRP A 214 -1.63 13.76 28.84
CA TRP A 214 -1.34 14.39 27.57
C TRP A 214 -2.64 14.92 26.97
N ASN A 215 -2.55 16.05 26.29
CA ASN A 215 -3.57 16.43 25.33
C ASN A 215 -3.38 15.52 24.10
N PRO A 216 -4.39 14.75 23.69
CA PRO A 216 -4.29 13.89 22.51
C PRO A 216 -4.17 14.72 21.22
N ALA A 217 -3.88 14.02 20.13
CA ALA A 217 -3.94 14.63 18.81
C ALA A 217 -5.40 14.96 18.42
N ILE A 218 -5.59 16.07 17.72
CA ILE A 218 -6.84 16.40 17.03
C ILE A 218 -6.53 16.40 15.55
N ILE A 219 -7.32 15.63 14.81
CA ILE A 219 -7.15 15.43 13.38
C ILE A 219 -8.51 15.52 12.70
N ASN A 220 -8.66 16.45 11.76
CA ASN A 220 -9.94 16.78 11.12
C ASN A 220 -11.09 17.01 12.13
N GLY A 221 -10.79 17.67 13.26
CA GLY A 221 -11.73 17.92 14.37
C GLY A 221 -12.02 16.71 15.27
N ALA A 222 -11.48 15.54 14.98
CA ALA A 222 -11.65 14.32 15.78
C ALA A 222 -10.43 14.07 16.68
N VAL A 223 -10.67 13.65 17.93
CA VAL A 223 -9.62 13.23 18.86
C VAL A 223 -9.13 11.84 18.46
N VAL A 224 -7.82 11.67 18.26
CA VAL A 224 -7.25 10.39 17.81
C VAL A 224 -6.03 9.97 18.63
N SER A 225 -5.77 8.66 18.66
CA SER A 225 -4.54 8.12 19.23
C SER A 225 -3.38 8.31 18.25
N GLN A 226 -2.22 8.76 18.74
CA GLN A 226 -1.05 9.01 17.89
C GLN A 226 0.25 8.62 18.60
N VAL A 227 1.19 8.03 17.85
CA VAL A 227 2.56 7.81 18.29
C VAL A 227 3.27 9.16 18.40
N PHE A 228 3.79 9.47 19.58
CA PHE A 228 4.58 10.65 19.84
C PHE A 228 6.03 10.27 20.14
N LYS A 229 6.97 11.09 19.67
CA LYS A 229 8.41 10.85 19.78
C LYS A 229 9.11 12.05 20.40
N LEU A 230 10.03 11.78 21.33
CA LEU A 230 10.81 12.80 21.99
C LEU A 230 12.27 12.39 22.13
N PRO A 231 13.22 13.23 21.68
CA PRO A 231 14.64 13.00 21.97
C PRO A 231 14.93 13.29 23.45
N LEU A 232 15.80 12.48 24.05
CA LEU A 232 16.36 12.68 25.37
C LEU A 232 17.88 12.66 25.30
N GLU A 233 18.48 13.79 25.65
CA GLU A 233 19.92 13.93 25.80
C GLU A 233 20.30 14.05 27.27
N ILE A 234 21.31 13.27 27.67
CA ILE A 234 21.91 13.30 28.99
C ILE A 234 23.39 13.65 28.81
N ASN A 235 23.73 14.83 29.30
CA ASN A 235 25.12 15.31 29.33
C ASN A 235 25.71 15.01 30.70
N VAL A 236 26.82 14.27 30.72
CA VAL A 236 27.56 14.00 31.94
C VAL A 236 28.56 15.13 32.12
N ILE A 237 28.32 15.98 33.10
CA ILE A 237 29.26 17.03 33.50
C ILE A 237 30.45 16.32 34.17
N ARG A 238 31.64 16.52 33.60
CA ARG A 238 32.92 16.04 34.15
C ARG A 238 33.39 16.94 35.29
#